data_AF-A0A2E8Z3B3-F1
#
_entry.id   AF-A0A2E8Z3B3-F1
#
_cell.length_a   1.000
_cell.length_b   1.000
_cell.length_c   1.000
_cell.angle_alpha   90.00
_cell.angle_beta   90.00
_cell.angle_gamma   90.00
#
_symmetry.space_group_name_H-M   'P 1'
#
loop_
_entity.id
_entity.type
_entity.pdbx_description
1 polymer ?
#
loop_
_entity_poly.entity_id
_entity_poly.type
_entity_poly.pdbx_seq_one_letter_code
_entity_poly.pdbx_strand_id
1 'polypeptide(L)'
;MVGRRIDVRRNPSRTGSDRRVGQQVRVAVADDDPHLRAAVTEVLGADDRFEVVGAVESGDALLALLRGLADDGAGVDVVLVDVRMPGGGVAALRSLRETFGDDAPPVVVISAHTSARLVLDMLAEGAAGYLGKGRIGANLADLVAGAVDGELVLAVPGAQEILRRHAETAR
;
A
#
# COMPACT_ATOMS: atom_id res chain seq x y z
N MET A 1 31.67 14.41 5.30
CA MET A 1 30.65 14.00 6.29
C MET A 1 29.38 14.78 5.97
N VAL A 2 28.48 14.20 5.17
CA VAL A 2 27.18 14.82 4.83
C VAL A 2 26.12 13.81 5.23
N GLY A 3 25.56 14.00 6.43
CA GLY A 3 24.40 13.25 6.89
C GLY A 3 23.23 13.60 5.99
N ARG A 4 22.83 12.65 5.14
CA ARG A 4 21.67 12.78 4.28
C ARG A 4 20.45 12.72 5.20
N ARG A 5 19.91 13.89 5.55
CA ARG A 5 18.63 14.02 6.25
C ARG A 5 17.59 13.24 5.44
N ILE A 6 16.96 12.25 6.07
CA ILE A 6 15.73 11.65 5.55
C ILE A 6 14.69 12.77 5.64
N ASP A 7 14.48 13.44 4.52
CA ASP A 7 13.43 14.45 4.36
C ASP A 7 12.12 13.67 4.30
N VAL A 8 11.49 13.45 5.46
CA VAL A 8 10.11 12.94 5.56
C VAL A 8 9.20 14.05 5.06
N ARG A 9 9.18 14.26 3.74
CA ARG A 9 8.23 15.16 3.11
C ARG A 9 6.86 14.55 3.33
N ARG A 10 6.08 15.16 4.22
CA ARG A 10 4.65 14.89 4.35
C ARG A 10 4.03 15.13 2.98
N ASN A 11 3.48 14.06 2.42
CA ASN A 11 2.73 14.12 1.17
C ASN A 11 1.41 14.88 1.43
N PRO A 12 1.11 15.97 0.72
CA PRO A 12 -0.16 16.69 0.88
C PRO A 12 -1.31 16.12 0.02
N SER A 13 -1.14 15.00 -0.69
CA SER A 13 -2.25 14.41 -1.43
C SER A 13 -3.18 13.62 -0.51
N ARG A 14 -4.36 14.22 -0.26
CA ARG A 14 -5.54 13.62 0.39
C ARG A 14 -5.24 12.90 1.71
N THR A 15 -4.84 13.65 2.73
CA THR A 15 -4.99 13.20 4.11
C THR A 15 -6.42 12.70 4.34
N GLY A 16 -6.61 11.68 5.17
CA GLY A 16 -7.94 11.17 5.56
C GLY A 16 -8.94 12.26 6.02
N SER A 17 -8.45 13.45 6.38
CA SER A 17 -9.23 14.65 6.71
C SER A 17 -9.98 15.33 5.55
N ASP A 18 -9.62 15.08 4.29
CA ASP A 18 -10.25 15.70 3.11
C ASP A 18 -11.45 14.86 2.58
N ARG A 19 -11.62 13.66 3.12
CA ARG A 19 -12.78 12.80 2.81
C ARG A 19 -14.01 13.39 3.48
N ARG A 20 -15.05 13.67 2.67
CA ARG A 20 -16.34 14.12 3.20
C ARG A 20 -16.89 13.04 4.11
N VAL A 21 -17.50 13.45 5.22
CA VAL A 21 -18.25 12.55 6.11
C VAL A 21 -19.24 11.74 5.26
N GLY A 22 -19.08 10.42 5.24
CA GLY A 22 -19.91 9.49 4.45
C GLY A 22 -19.30 8.98 3.15
N GLN A 23 -18.05 9.32 2.80
CA GLN A 23 -17.37 8.76 1.63
C GLN A 23 -16.47 7.56 2.02
N GLN A 24 -16.63 6.44 1.30
CA GLN A 24 -15.84 5.22 1.49
C GLN A 24 -14.38 5.42 1.04
N VAL A 25 -13.44 4.73 1.70
CA VAL A 25 -12.05 4.56 1.28
C VAL A 25 -12.05 3.75 -0.02
N ARG A 26 -11.52 4.31 -1.10
CA ARG A 26 -11.43 3.64 -2.39
C ARG A 26 -10.11 2.87 -2.49
N VAL A 27 -10.19 1.54 -2.55
CA VAL A 27 -9.05 0.63 -2.52
C VAL A 27 -8.89 -0.08 -3.85
N ALA A 28 -7.68 -0.02 -4.43
CA ALA A 28 -7.31 -0.88 -5.55
C ALA A 28 -6.45 -2.05 -5.06
N VAL A 29 -6.67 -3.25 -5.57
CA VAL A 29 -5.94 -4.46 -5.19
C VAL A 29 -5.22 -5.04 -6.40
N ALA A 30 -3.93 -5.37 -6.24
CA ALA A 30 -3.15 -6.00 -7.29
C ALA A 30 -2.37 -7.19 -6.72
N ASP A 31 -2.75 -8.39 -7.14
CA ASP A 31 -2.17 -9.67 -6.70
C ASP A 31 -2.41 -10.73 -7.78
N ASP A 32 -1.45 -11.56 -8.12
CA ASP A 32 -1.61 -12.59 -9.15
C ASP A 32 -2.43 -13.80 -8.65
N ASP A 33 -2.62 -13.97 -7.34
CA ASP A 33 -3.48 -14.99 -6.76
C ASP A 33 -4.96 -14.55 -6.73
N PRO A 34 -5.84 -15.16 -7.54
CA PRO A 34 -7.26 -14.82 -7.57
C PRO A 34 -7.97 -15.09 -6.23
N HIS A 35 -7.51 -16.06 -5.44
CA HIS A 35 -8.11 -16.35 -4.12
C HIS A 35 -7.82 -15.22 -3.14
N LEU A 36 -6.60 -14.65 -3.20
CA LEU A 36 -6.26 -13.53 -2.35
C LEU A 36 -7.06 -12.28 -2.73
N ARG A 37 -7.20 -12.00 -4.03
CA ARG A 37 -8.02 -10.88 -4.51
C ARG A 37 -9.45 -11.00 -4.01
N ALA A 38 -10.05 -12.20 -4.11
CA ALA A 38 -11.37 -12.47 -3.58
C ALA A 38 -11.45 -12.26 -2.06
N ALA A 39 -10.51 -12.82 -1.29
CA ALA A 39 -10.49 -12.70 0.17
C ALA A 39 -10.32 -11.25 0.65
N VAL A 40 -9.42 -10.48 0.03
CA VAL A 40 -9.23 -9.05 0.34
C VAL A 40 -10.48 -8.25 0.00
N THR A 41 -11.11 -8.55 -1.14
CA THR A 41 -12.34 -7.88 -1.58
C THR A 41 -13.50 -8.18 -0.64
N GLU A 42 -13.65 -9.42 -0.20
CA GLU A 42 -14.67 -9.84 0.78
C GLU A 42 -14.46 -9.17 2.13
N VAL A 43 -13.24 -9.20 2.67
CA VAL A 43 -12.92 -8.63 3.98
C VAL A 43 -13.13 -7.11 3.99
N LEU A 44 -12.65 -6.40 2.98
CA LEU A 44 -12.83 -4.94 2.90
C LEU A 44 -14.28 -4.57 2.56
N GLY A 45 -14.94 -5.32 1.68
CA GLY A 45 -16.34 -5.06 1.30
C GLY A 45 -17.36 -5.35 2.39
N ALA A 46 -16.99 -6.11 3.43
CA ALA A 46 -17.82 -6.31 4.62
C ALA A 46 -17.79 -5.11 5.59
N ASP A 47 -16.90 -4.13 5.37
CA ASP A 47 -16.76 -2.94 6.19
C ASP A 47 -17.23 -1.70 5.41
N ASP A 48 -18.30 -1.07 5.89
CA ASP A 48 -18.94 0.07 5.22
C ASP A 48 -18.02 1.29 5.03
N ARG A 49 -16.83 1.30 5.65
CA ARG A 49 -15.80 2.33 5.44
C ARG A 49 -15.09 2.18 4.09
N PHE A 50 -15.18 1.06 3.39
CA PHE A 50 -14.34 0.75 2.22
C PHE A 50 -15.15 0.41 0.95
N GLU A 51 -14.54 0.72 -0.19
CA GLU A 51 -14.98 0.35 -1.53
C GLU A 51 -13.78 -0.24 -2.29
N VAL A 52 -13.84 -1.50 -2.71
CA VAL A 52 -12.81 -2.05 -3.60
C VAL A 52 -13.16 -1.69 -5.04
N VAL A 53 -12.45 -0.72 -5.59
CA VAL A 53 -12.73 -0.13 -6.92
C VAL A 53 -12.14 -0.94 -8.08
N GLY A 54 -11.32 -1.94 -7.77
CA GLY A 54 -10.85 -2.92 -8.73
C GLY A 54 -9.80 -3.86 -8.13
N ALA A 55 -9.76 -5.08 -8.66
CA ALA A 55 -8.84 -6.13 -8.27
C ALA A 55 -8.22 -6.78 -9.52
N VAL A 56 -6.90 -6.66 -9.68
CA VAL A 56 -6.18 -7.01 -10.93
C VAL A 56 -4.99 -7.92 -10.69
N GLU A 57 -4.53 -8.65 -11.69
CA GLU A 57 -3.44 -9.64 -11.54
C GLU A 57 -2.01 -9.10 -11.75
N SER A 58 -1.83 -7.85 -12.17
CA SER A 58 -0.50 -7.33 -12.53
C SER A 58 -0.35 -5.82 -12.33
N GLY A 59 0.90 -5.36 -12.33
CA GLY A 59 1.25 -3.94 -12.26
C GLY A 59 0.75 -3.14 -13.47
N ASP A 60 0.80 -3.72 -14.68
CA ASP A 60 0.30 -3.07 -15.89
C ASP A 60 -1.22 -2.89 -15.85
N ALA A 61 -1.94 -3.94 -15.42
CA ALA A 61 -3.39 -3.87 -15.22
C ALA A 61 -3.76 -2.88 -14.11
N LEU A 62 -2.95 -2.78 -13.06
CA LEU A 62 -3.12 -1.80 -11.99
C LEU A 62 -2.98 -0.37 -12.52
N LEU A 63 -1.94 -0.07 -13.31
CA LEU A 63 -1.78 1.26 -13.90
C LEU A 63 -2.93 1.60 -14.86
N ALA A 64 -3.38 0.64 -15.66
CA ALA A 64 -4.52 0.82 -16.55
C ALA A 64 -5.81 1.13 -15.77
N LEU A 65 -6.10 0.38 -14.70
CA LEU A 65 -7.23 0.63 -13.80
C LEU A 65 -7.19 2.04 -13.21
N LEU A 66 -6.05 2.43 -12.65
CA LEU A 66 -5.91 3.73 -11.99
C LEU A 66 -6.03 4.90 -12.97
N ARG A 67 -5.50 4.77 -14.20
CA ARG A 67 -5.68 5.77 -15.26
C ARG A 67 -7.14 5.91 -15.66
N GLY A 68 -7.84 4.80 -15.90
CA GLY A 68 -9.26 4.83 -16.24
C GLY A 68 -10.11 5.50 -15.15
N LEU A 69 -9.86 5.17 -13.88
CA LEU A 69 -10.53 5.84 -12.76
C LEU A 69 -10.24 7.33 -12.73
N ALA A 70 -8.97 7.74 -12.92
CA ALA A 70 -8.59 9.14 -12.95
C ALA A 70 -9.26 9.91 -14.11
N ASP A 71 -9.33 9.30 -15.29
CA ASP A 71 -10.00 9.86 -16.47
C ASP A 71 -11.51 10.07 -16.23
N ASP A 72 -12.14 9.17 -15.47
CA ASP A 72 -13.54 9.27 -15.04
C ASP A 72 -13.76 10.25 -13.87
N GLY A 73 -12.71 10.94 -13.41
CA GLY A 73 -12.76 11.86 -12.26
C GLY A 73 -12.85 11.16 -10.90
N ALA A 74 -12.62 9.86 -10.86
CA ALA A 74 -12.62 9.05 -9.65
C ALA A 74 -11.19 8.82 -9.12
N GLY A 75 -11.01 8.88 -7.79
CA GLY A 75 -9.72 8.65 -7.15
C GLY A 75 -9.54 7.23 -6.62
N VAL A 76 -8.32 6.93 -6.20
CA VAL A 76 -7.99 5.79 -5.33
C VAL A 76 -7.25 6.35 -4.12
N ASP A 77 -7.66 5.93 -2.93
CA ASP A 77 -7.10 6.42 -1.67
C ASP A 77 -5.93 5.55 -1.19
N VAL A 78 -5.88 4.29 -1.60
CA VAL A 78 -4.80 3.36 -1.27
C VAL A 78 -4.75 2.20 -2.25
N VAL A 79 -3.54 1.73 -2.54
CA VAL A 79 -3.32 0.52 -3.35
C VAL A 79 -2.70 -0.58 -2.50
N LEU A 80 -3.27 -1.77 -2.59
CA LEU A 80 -2.74 -3.00 -2.02
C LEU A 80 -2.02 -3.78 -3.12
N VAL A 81 -0.71 -4.01 -2.98
CA VAL A 81 0.13 -4.60 -4.04
C VAL A 81 0.93 -5.79 -3.54
N ASP A 82 0.89 -6.91 -4.26
CA ASP A 82 1.84 -7.99 -4.04
C ASP A 82 3.25 -7.65 -4.55
N VAL A 83 4.25 -8.13 -3.82
CA VAL A 83 5.65 -8.01 -4.26
C VAL A 83 5.93 -8.94 -5.43
N ARG A 84 5.30 -10.11 -5.45
CA ARG A 84 5.65 -11.23 -6.32
C ARG A 84 4.59 -11.47 -7.40
N MET A 85 4.20 -10.40 -8.08
CA MET A 85 3.46 -10.44 -9.33
C MET A 85 4.24 -9.73 -10.45
N PRO A 86 3.94 -9.97 -11.74
CA PRO A 86 4.47 -9.18 -12.84
C PRO A 86 4.18 -7.68 -12.63
N GLY A 87 5.23 -6.85 -12.61
CA GLY A 87 5.11 -5.41 -12.36
C GLY A 87 4.83 -5.02 -10.90
N GLY A 88 4.95 -5.94 -9.94
CA GLY A 88 4.73 -5.67 -8.50
C GLY A 88 5.93 -5.06 -7.76
N GLY A 89 5.80 -4.98 -6.43
CA GLY A 89 6.87 -4.52 -5.54
C GLY A 89 7.42 -3.13 -5.90
N VAL A 90 8.75 -3.02 -6.00
CA VAL A 90 9.44 -1.75 -6.33
C VAL A 90 9.04 -1.23 -7.71
N ALA A 91 8.77 -2.12 -8.67
CA ALA A 91 8.34 -1.70 -10.01
C ALA A 91 6.98 -0.96 -9.93
N ALA A 92 6.02 -1.51 -9.20
CA ALA A 92 4.72 -0.86 -8.97
C ALA A 92 4.89 0.52 -8.32
N LEU A 93 5.68 0.62 -7.24
CA LEU A 93 5.95 1.90 -6.57
C LEU A 93 6.50 2.96 -7.53
N ARG A 94 7.47 2.58 -8.37
CA ARG A 94 8.11 3.48 -9.34
C ARG A 94 7.12 3.89 -10.42
N SER A 95 6.41 2.95 -11.03
CA SER A 95 5.47 3.26 -12.10
C SER A 95 4.30 4.13 -11.62
N LEU A 96 3.82 3.92 -10.39
CA LEU A 96 2.80 4.78 -9.77
C LEU A 96 3.32 6.20 -9.58
N ARG A 97 4.53 6.35 -9.01
CA ARG A 97 5.17 7.66 -8.83
C ARG A 97 5.44 8.37 -10.15
N GLU A 98 5.90 7.64 -11.17
CA GLU A 98 6.15 8.20 -12.50
C GLU A 98 4.86 8.63 -13.21
N THR A 99 3.76 7.90 -13.00
CA THR A 99 2.48 8.19 -13.65
C THR A 99 1.70 9.30 -12.95
N PHE A 100 1.67 9.29 -11.62
CA PHE A 100 0.78 10.17 -10.82
C PHE A 100 1.53 11.23 -10.01
N GLY A 101 2.87 11.18 -9.95
CA GLY A 101 3.67 12.18 -9.24
C GLY A 101 3.32 12.25 -7.75
N ASP A 102 3.09 13.48 -7.26
CA ASP A 102 2.68 13.73 -5.87
C ASP A 102 1.23 13.27 -5.60
N ASP A 103 0.42 13.05 -6.64
CA ASP A 103 -0.95 12.53 -6.52
C ASP A 103 -1.01 10.99 -6.51
N ALA A 104 0.16 10.31 -6.51
CA ALA A 104 0.20 8.86 -6.43
C ALA A 104 -0.41 8.36 -5.11
N PRO A 105 -1.34 7.38 -5.15
CA PRO A 105 -1.92 6.83 -3.93
C PRO A 105 -0.87 6.11 -3.09
N PRO A 106 -0.99 6.12 -1.75
CA PRO A 106 -0.12 5.34 -0.89
C PRO A 106 -0.22 3.85 -1.23
N VAL A 107 0.93 3.18 -1.21
CA VAL A 107 1.03 1.75 -1.55
C VAL A 107 1.31 0.95 -0.29
N VAL A 108 0.39 0.05 0.04
CA VAL A 108 0.59 -0.97 1.08
C VAL A 108 0.93 -2.28 0.41
N VAL A 109 2.07 -2.84 0.78
CA VAL A 109 2.53 -4.12 0.24
C VAL A 109 1.85 -5.27 0.97
N ILE A 110 1.35 -6.27 0.23
CA ILE A 110 0.76 -7.49 0.79
C ILE A 110 1.49 -8.70 0.23
N SER A 111 2.25 -9.43 1.05
CA SER A 111 3.16 -10.46 0.53
C SER A 111 3.27 -11.68 1.44
N ALA A 112 3.39 -12.87 0.83
CA ALA A 112 3.77 -14.09 1.57
C ALA A 112 5.24 -14.06 2.02
N HIS A 113 6.07 -13.27 1.33
CA HIS A 113 7.49 -13.11 1.63
C HIS A 113 7.66 -11.96 2.61
N THR A 114 8.20 -12.23 3.80
CA THR A 114 8.28 -11.24 4.89
C THR A 114 9.70 -11.13 5.46
N SER A 115 10.72 -11.37 4.63
CA SER A 115 12.11 -11.25 5.06
C SER A 115 12.43 -9.81 5.46
N ALA A 116 13.23 -9.65 6.52
CA ALA A 116 13.62 -8.33 7.06
C ALA A 116 14.16 -7.39 5.97
N ARG A 117 15.03 -7.92 5.11
CA ARG A 117 15.63 -7.17 4.01
C ARG A 117 14.57 -6.68 3.03
N LEU A 118 13.66 -7.56 2.58
CA LEU A 118 12.62 -7.18 1.63
C LEU A 118 11.68 -6.12 2.19
N VAL A 119 11.28 -6.27 3.46
CA VAL A 119 10.45 -5.29 4.16
C VAL A 119 11.14 -3.93 4.18
N LEU A 120 12.40 -3.88 4.63
CA LEU A 120 13.16 -2.63 4.70
C LEU A 120 13.39 -2.00 3.32
N ASP A 121 13.70 -2.80 2.31
CA ASP A 121 13.89 -2.32 0.93
C ASP A 121 12.60 -1.67 0.40
N MET A 122 11.44 -2.27 0.63
CA MET A 122 10.15 -1.71 0.22
C MET A 122 9.80 -0.42 0.96
N LEU A 123 10.05 -0.36 2.28
CA LEU A 123 9.85 0.86 3.05
C LEU A 123 10.79 1.98 2.59
N ALA A 124 12.05 1.66 2.29
CA ALA A 124 13.03 2.61 1.78
C ALA A 124 12.66 3.16 0.38
N GLU A 125 11.98 2.36 -0.44
CA GLU A 125 11.44 2.78 -1.73
C GLU A 125 10.13 3.59 -1.61
N GLY A 126 9.58 3.73 -0.40
CA GLY A 126 8.43 4.59 -0.11
C GLY A 126 7.09 3.89 -0.01
N ALA A 127 7.05 2.57 0.25
CA ALA A 127 5.81 1.90 0.63
C ALA A 127 5.24 2.50 1.93
N ALA A 128 3.94 2.75 1.96
CA ALA A 128 3.21 3.25 3.13
C ALA A 128 3.02 2.17 4.20
N GLY A 129 3.11 0.89 3.82
CA GLY A 129 3.03 -0.22 4.75
C GLY A 129 3.45 -1.56 4.14
N TYR A 130 3.59 -2.55 5.01
CA TYR A 130 3.91 -3.93 4.62
C TYR A 130 3.13 -4.91 5.51
N LEU A 131 2.30 -5.74 4.87
CA LEU A 131 1.46 -6.75 5.48
C LEU A 131 1.86 -8.14 4.98
N GLY A 132 1.97 -9.10 5.90
CA GLY A 132 2.08 -10.51 5.51
C GLY A 132 0.73 -11.03 5.01
N LYS A 133 0.69 -11.81 3.92
CA LYS A 133 -0.56 -12.46 3.44
C LYS A 133 -1.27 -13.28 4.54
N GLY A 134 -0.52 -13.92 5.44
CA GLY A 134 -1.05 -14.61 6.64
C GLY A 134 -1.59 -13.69 7.75
N ARG A 135 -1.74 -12.38 7.49
CA ARG A 135 -2.40 -11.39 8.34
C ARG A 135 -3.67 -10.83 7.70
N ILE A 136 -4.01 -11.28 6.50
CA ILE A 136 -5.30 -10.96 5.88
C ILE A 136 -6.39 -11.66 6.71
N GLY A 137 -7.28 -10.87 7.29
CA GLY A 137 -8.30 -11.29 8.23
C GLY A 137 -9.04 -10.07 8.78
N ALA A 138 -9.73 -10.20 9.91
CA ALA A 138 -10.60 -9.16 10.46
C ALA A 138 -9.92 -7.80 10.73
N ASN A 139 -8.60 -7.77 10.91
CA ASN A 139 -7.86 -6.53 11.16
C ASN A 139 -7.39 -5.81 9.88
N LEU A 140 -7.60 -6.39 8.68
CA LEU A 140 -7.14 -5.78 7.44
C LEU A 140 -7.75 -4.39 7.24
N ALA A 141 -9.05 -4.23 7.51
CA ALA A 141 -9.75 -2.95 7.38
C ALA A 141 -9.08 -1.86 8.23
N ASP A 142 -8.79 -2.14 9.51
CA ASP A 142 -8.14 -1.17 10.40
C ASP A 142 -6.69 -0.85 9.97
N LEU A 143 -5.97 -1.87 9.49
CA LEU A 143 -4.61 -1.68 8.95
C LEU A 143 -4.63 -0.80 7.68
N VAL A 144 -5.62 -0.97 6.80
CA VAL A 144 -5.74 -0.13 5.60
C VAL A 144 -6.18 1.29 5.97
N ALA A 145 -7.09 1.45 6.95
CA ALA A 145 -7.49 2.77 7.46
C ALA A 145 -6.27 3.55 7.99
N GLY A 146 -5.45 2.93 8.84
CA GLY A 146 -4.25 3.58 9.39
C GLY A 146 -3.28 4.02 8.29
N ALA A 147 -3.08 3.21 7.26
CA ALA A 147 -2.21 3.56 6.13
C ALA A 147 -2.73 4.79 5.35
N VAL A 148 -4.05 4.90 5.15
CA VAL A 148 -4.69 6.07 4.52
C VAL A 148 -4.54 7.32 5.39
N ASP A 149 -4.55 7.17 6.71
CA ASP A 149 -4.36 8.26 7.66
C ASP A 149 -2.87 8.65 7.84
N GLY A 150 -1.97 8.03 7.06
CA GLY A 150 -0.55 8.33 7.03
C GLY A 150 0.26 7.62 8.12
N GLU A 151 -0.33 6.64 8.80
CA GLU A 151 0.40 5.79 9.74
C GLU A 151 1.22 4.74 8.98
N LEU A 152 2.45 4.50 9.45
CA LEU A 152 3.23 3.36 8.96
C LEU A 152 2.62 2.07 9.50
N VAL A 153 2.15 1.22 8.61
CA VAL A 153 1.56 -0.07 8.98
C VAL A 153 2.52 -1.21 8.67
N LEU A 154 2.99 -1.89 9.72
CA LEU A 154 3.91 -3.02 9.60
C LEU A 154 3.37 -4.25 10.31
N ALA A 155 2.71 -5.13 9.57
CA ALA A 155 2.09 -6.35 10.07
C ALA A 155 2.79 -7.59 9.50
N VAL A 156 4.02 -7.83 9.94
CA VAL A 156 4.82 -9.00 9.56
C VAL A 156 5.35 -9.73 10.80
N PRO A 157 5.59 -11.05 10.75
CA PRO A 157 6.29 -11.75 11.81
C PRO A 157 7.64 -11.09 12.10
N GLY A 158 7.93 -10.81 13.37
CA GLY A 158 9.21 -10.24 13.79
C GLY A 158 9.40 -8.74 13.47
N ALA A 159 8.34 -7.99 13.15
CA ALA A 159 8.40 -6.56 12.85
C ALA A 159 9.27 -5.74 13.82
N GLN A 160 9.12 -5.94 15.13
CA GLN A 160 9.90 -5.22 16.14
C GLN A 160 11.41 -5.48 16.02
N GLU A 161 11.82 -6.72 15.75
CA GLU A 161 13.22 -7.09 15.61
C GLU A 161 13.81 -6.53 14.31
N ILE A 162 13.03 -6.51 13.22
CA ILE A 162 13.42 -5.88 11.95
C ILE A 162 13.76 -4.40 12.19
N LEU A 163 12.88 -3.67 12.86
CA LEU A 163 13.07 -2.25 13.16
C LEU A 163 14.24 -2.02 14.12
N ARG A 164 14.37 -2.84 15.17
CA ARG A 164 15.48 -2.73 16.13
C ARG A 164 16.83 -2.86 15.44
N ARG A 165 17.02 -3.90 14.63
CA ARG A 165 18.29 -4.12 13.90
C ARG A 165 18.59 -3.01 12.90
N HIS A 166 17.56 -2.49 12.22
CA HIS A 166 17.75 -1.38 11.30
C HIS A 166 18.22 -0.11 12.03
N ALA A 167 17.61 0.22 13.17
CA ALA A 167 18.01 1.37 13.98
C ALA A 167 19.43 1.26 14.56
N GLU A 168 19.90 0.04 14.84
CA GLU A 168 21.27 -0.24 15.28
C GLU A 168 22.30 -0.08 14.17
N THR A 169 21.94 -0.45 12.94
CA THR A 169 22.83 -0.39 11.76
C THR A 169 22.90 1.01 11.14
N ALA A 170 21.88 1.85 11.36
CA ALA A 170 21.82 3.22 10.86
C ALA A 170 22.61 4.25 11.71
N ARG A 171 23.25 3.81 12.81
CA ARG A 171 24.14 4.62 13.65
C ARG A 171 25.58 4.54 13.16
#